data_AF-A0A368AQA1-F1
#
_entry.id   AF-A0A368AQA1-F1
#
_cell.length_a   1.000
_cell.length_b   1.000
_cell.length_c   1.000
_cell.angle_alpha   90.00
_cell.angle_beta   90.00
_cell.angle_gamma   90.00
#
_symmetry.space_group_name_H-M   'P 1'
#
loop_
_entity.id
_entity.type
_entity.pdbx_description
1 polymer ?
#
loop_
_entity_poly.entity_id
_entity_poly.type
_entity_poly.pdbx_seq_one_letter_code
_entity_poly.pdbx_strand_id
1 'polypeptide(L)'
;MGRAGWLLLALGLSGAAAQADERDLWLFAQWAGDHQTRPFRQMLVDARLYGVVPIHQLLRSASDWRLCRAAPFAVPPASNWPAVRSTLSLLKVLDEQGLLRQYEVVSAYRDPSLNRCAGGAVGSAHTRAFAVDILLPAWADPNPLCRFWQQSGQAWNMGLGRYPSGRIHIDTAGYRTWGGDGRSASSFCTRPS
;
A
#
# COMPACT_ATOMS: atom_id res chain seq x y z
N MET A 1 -53.88 36.63 15.20
CA MET A 1 -53.16 36.47 13.91
C MET A 1 -51.68 36.61 14.18
N GLY A 2 -50.86 35.62 13.79
CA GLY A 2 -49.41 35.62 14.00
C GLY A 2 -48.87 34.19 13.93
N ARG A 3 -48.63 33.68 12.71
CA ARG A 3 -48.15 32.31 12.46
C ARG A 3 -46.66 32.21 12.82
N ALA A 4 -46.32 31.24 13.66
CA ALA A 4 -44.94 30.84 13.94
C ALA A 4 -44.32 30.17 12.70
N GLY A 5 -43.25 30.74 12.17
CA GLY A 5 -42.48 30.17 11.08
C GLY A 5 -41.50 29.13 11.60
N TRP A 6 -41.65 27.88 11.16
CA TRP A 6 -40.70 26.81 11.42
C TRP A 6 -39.62 26.85 10.34
N LEU A 7 -38.38 27.17 10.76
CA LEU A 7 -37.18 27.02 9.93
C LEU A 7 -36.74 25.55 9.96
N LEU A 8 -36.92 24.86 8.84
CA LEU A 8 -36.33 23.55 8.61
C LEU A 8 -34.83 23.74 8.28
N LEU A 9 -33.95 23.41 9.22
CA LEU A 9 -32.53 23.20 8.93
C LEU A 9 -32.38 21.91 8.12
N ALA A 10 -32.03 22.04 6.84
CA ALA A 10 -31.55 20.92 6.05
C ALA A 10 -30.10 20.60 6.47
N LEU A 11 -29.93 19.63 7.35
CA LEU A 11 -28.64 19.01 7.64
C LEU A 11 -28.23 18.15 6.44
N GLY A 12 -27.38 18.70 5.58
CA GLY A 12 -26.71 17.96 4.52
C GLY A 12 -25.81 16.88 5.10
N LEU A 13 -26.22 15.61 4.94
CA LEU A 13 -25.36 14.46 5.19
C LEU A 13 -24.34 14.36 4.05
N SER A 14 -23.21 15.04 4.22
CA SER A 14 -22.02 14.83 3.37
C SER A 14 -21.41 13.48 3.72
N GLY A 15 -21.93 12.40 3.13
CA GLY A 15 -21.23 11.13 3.10
C GLY A 15 -19.89 11.33 2.41
N ALA A 16 -18.79 11.16 3.14
CA ALA A 16 -17.46 11.16 2.56
C ALA A 16 -17.34 9.92 1.66
N ALA A 17 -17.68 10.08 0.37
CA ALA A 17 -17.26 9.12 -0.64
C ALA A 17 -15.74 9.04 -0.54
N ALA A 18 -15.19 7.84 -0.36
CA ALA A 18 -13.76 7.63 -0.41
C ALA A 18 -13.25 8.20 -1.75
N GLN A 19 -12.52 9.32 -1.70
CA GLN A 19 -11.95 9.89 -2.92
C GLN A 19 -10.95 8.89 -3.48
N ALA A 20 -11.12 8.54 -4.75
CA ALA A 20 -10.16 7.72 -5.47
C ALA A 20 -8.77 8.38 -5.41
N ASP A 21 -7.71 7.58 -5.31
CA ASP A 21 -6.35 8.10 -5.29
C ASP A 21 -6.09 8.84 -6.62
N GLU A 22 -5.76 10.12 -6.52
CA GLU A 22 -5.55 11.03 -7.66
C GLU A 22 -4.37 10.63 -8.56
N ARG A 23 -3.52 9.71 -8.10
CA ARG A 23 -2.42 9.14 -8.89
C ARG A 23 -2.96 8.01 -9.76
N ASP A 24 -3.82 8.38 -10.68
CA ASP A 24 -4.44 7.50 -11.65
C ASP A 24 -3.51 7.18 -12.83
N LEU A 25 -4.04 6.44 -13.81
CA LEU A 25 -3.29 6.06 -15.01
C LEU A 25 -2.89 7.27 -15.87
N TRP A 26 -3.68 8.34 -15.86
CA TRP A 26 -3.40 9.53 -16.67
C TRP A 26 -2.26 10.35 -16.07
N LEU A 27 -2.28 10.61 -14.76
CA LEU A 27 -1.18 11.27 -14.08
C LEU A 27 0.11 10.44 -14.18
N PHE A 28 -0.02 9.12 -14.11
CA PHE A 28 1.11 8.22 -14.35
C PHE A 28 1.67 8.34 -15.75
N ALA A 29 0.82 8.39 -16.79
CA ALA A 29 1.26 8.51 -18.17
C ALA A 29 2.05 9.81 -18.41
N GLN A 30 1.60 10.93 -17.82
CA GLN A 30 2.33 12.19 -17.87
C GLN A 30 3.69 12.08 -17.19
N TRP A 31 3.70 11.60 -15.95
CA TRP A 31 4.94 11.45 -15.20
C TRP A 31 5.94 10.51 -15.91
N ALA A 32 5.45 9.39 -16.45
CA ALA A 32 6.28 8.42 -17.17
C ALA A 32 6.80 8.93 -18.52
N GLY A 33 6.22 10.01 -19.07
CA GLY A 33 6.74 10.66 -20.29
C GLY A 33 8.15 11.20 -20.11
N ASP A 34 8.47 11.70 -18.92
CA ASP A 34 9.76 12.33 -18.60
C ASP A 34 10.64 11.48 -17.67
N HIS A 35 10.19 10.28 -17.28
CA HIS A 35 10.90 9.40 -16.34
C HIS A 35 11.17 8.01 -16.93
N GLN A 36 12.40 7.52 -16.83
CA GLN A 36 12.76 6.21 -17.38
C GLN A 36 12.17 5.06 -16.56
N THR A 37 11.08 4.46 -17.06
CA THR A 37 10.43 3.29 -16.44
C THR A 37 10.76 1.96 -17.13
N ARG A 38 11.34 2.00 -18.34
CA ARG A 38 11.54 0.83 -19.19
C ARG A 38 12.38 -0.29 -18.54
N PRO A 39 13.55 -0.05 -17.92
CA PRO A 39 14.34 -1.12 -17.30
C PRO A 39 13.59 -1.82 -16.16
N PHE A 40 12.86 -1.04 -15.36
CA PHE A 40 12.04 -1.60 -14.28
C PHE A 40 10.91 -2.48 -14.83
N ARG A 41 10.19 -2.02 -15.87
CA ARG A 41 9.15 -2.81 -16.54
C ARG A 41 9.71 -4.09 -17.15
N GLN A 42 10.88 -4.03 -17.77
CA GLN A 42 11.55 -5.21 -18.32
C GLN A 42 11.90 -6.22 -17.23
N MET A 43 12.46 -5.77 -16.11
CA MET A 43 12.74 -6.64 -14.96
C MET A 43 11.49 -7.37 -14.46
N LEU A 44 10.35 -6.69 -14.41
CA LEU A 44 9.07 -7.32 -14.04
C LEU A 44 8.62 -8.38 -15.07
N VAL A 45 8.78 -8.11 -16.37
CA VAL A 45 8.44 -9.05 -17.44
C VAL A 45 9.34 -10.29 -17.36
N ASP A 46 10.65 -10.11 -17.25
CA ASP A 46 11.63 -11.21 -17.16
C ASP A 46 11.37 -12.08 -15.94
N ALA A 47 10.98 -11.47 -14.82
CA ALA A 47 10.62 -12.17 -13.59
C ALA A 47 9.21 -12.81 -13.63
N ARG A 48 8.42 -12.62 -14.69
CA ARG A 48 7.01 -13.03 -14.79
C ARG A 48 6.11 -12.45 -13.71
N LEU A 49 6.41 -11.22 -13.29
CA LEU A 49 5.70 -10.46 -12.25
C LEU A 49 5.01 -9.21 -12.80
N TYR A 50 5.17 -8.91 -14.09
CA TYR A 50 4.42 -7.86 -14.74
C TYR A 50 2.91 -8.16 -14.69
N GLY A 51 2.12 -7.20 -14.21
CA GLY A 51 0.66 -7.33 -14.12
C GLY A 51 0.14 -7.88 -12.79
N VAL A 52 1.00 -8.33 -11.87
CA VAL A 52 0.56 -8.69 -10.49
C VAL A 52 -0.06 -7.50 -9.79
N VAL A 53 0.51 -6.32 -9.98
CA VAL A 53 -0.05 -5.02 -9.59
C VAL A 53 -0.05 -4.11 -10.81
N PRO A 54 -1.11 -3.33 -11.07
CA PRO A 54 -1.10 -2.32 -12.13
C PRO A 54 0.10 -1.37 -11.97
N ILE A 55 0.86 -1.15 -13.06
CA ILE A 55 2.15 -0.44 -12.97
C ILE A 55 2.04 0.96 -12.37
N HIS A 56 0.94 1.67 -12.63
CA HIS A 56 0.71 3.01 -12.07
C HIS A 56 0.57 2.95 -10.54
N GLN A 57 -0.09 1.92 -10.00
CA GLN A 57 -0.21 1.73 -8.55
C GLN A 57 1.11 1.26 -7.93
N LEU A 58 1.83 0.35 -8.61
CA LEU A 58 3.11 -0.19 -8.14
C LEU A 58 4.19 0.88 -8.01
N LEU A 59 4.09 1.96 -8.80
CA LEU A 59 5.02 3.08 -8.78
C LEU A 59 4.54 4.25 -7.94
N ARG A 60 3.37 4.19 -7.29
CA ARG A 60 2.92 5.25 -6.36
C ARG A 60 3.92 5.40 -5.22
N SER A 61 4.36 6.63 -4.99
CA SER A 61 5.17 6.99 -3.82
C SER A 61 4.29 7.05 -2.56
N ALA A 62 4.69 7.77 -1.51
CA ALA A 62 3.84 7.97 -0.33
C ALA A 62 2.54 8.73 -0.67
N SER A 63 1.44 8.43 0.00
CA SER A 63 0.18 9.19 -0.18
C SER A 63 0.32 10.67 0.17
N ASP A 64 1.24 11.01 1.07
CA ASP A 64 1.55 12.38 1.47
C ASP A 64 2.42 13.15 0.47
N TRP A 65 2.66 12.62 -0.74
CA TRP A 65 3.53 13.23 -1.74
C TRP A 65 3.21 14.71 -1.99
N ARG A 66 1.93 15.11 -2.02
CA ARG A 66 1.52 16.51 -2.16
C ARG A 66 1.93 17.36 -0.97
N LEU A 67 1.58 16.91 0.24
CA LEU A 67 1.95 17.59 1.49
C LEU A 67 3.47 17.76 1.59
N CYS A 68 4.20 16.74 1.14
CA CYS A 68 5.65 16.70 1.13
C CYS A 68 6.30 17.33 -0.10
N ARG A 69 5.51 17.89 -1.04
CA ARG A 69 6.00 18.47 -2.30
C ARG A 69 6.97 17.56 -3.07
N ALA A 70 6.70 16.26 -3.04
CA ALA A 70 7.50 15.21 -3.67
C ALA A 70 6.85 14.69 -4.94
N ALA A 71 7.55 13.82 -5.68
CA ALA A 71 6.97 13.19 -6.87
C ALA A 71 5.82 12.22 -6.50
N PRO A 72 4.73 12.16 -7.29
CA PRO A 72 3.61 11.25 -7.06
C PRO A 72 3.98 9.78 -7.27
N PHE A 73 4.99 9.53 -8.11
CA PHE A 73 5.51 8.21 -8.43
C PHE A 73 7.03 8.16 -8.27
N ALA A 74 7.57 6.95 -8.07
CA ALA A 74 9.00 6.71 -8.01
C ALA A 74 9.33 5.29 -8.47
N VAL A 75 10.36 5.16 -9.31
CA VAL A 75 10.96 3.86 -9.64
C VAL A 75 11.90 3.46 -8.50
N PRO A 76 11.74 2.25 -7.90
CA PRO A 76 12.71 1.79 -6.91
C PRO A 76 14.09 1.63 -7.54
N PRO A 77 15.17 1.99 -6.81
CA PRO A 77 16.53 1.80 -7.30
C PRO A 77 16.80 0.32 -7.57
N ALA A 78 17.74 0.03 -8.48
CA ALA A 78 18.03 -1.34 -8.89
C ALA A 78 18.42 -2.27 -7.73
N SER A 79 19.04 -1.72 -6.68
CA SER A 79 19.34 -2.42 -5.43
C SER A 79 18.11 -3.02 -4.75
N ASN A 80 16.93 -2.43 -4.95
CA ASN A 80 15.67 -2.89 -4.36
C ASN A 80 14.95 -3.93 -5.24
N TRP A 81 15.36 -4.12 -6.50
CA TRP A 81 14.64 -5.00 -7.43
C TRP A 81 14.55 -6.47 -6.97
N PRO A 82 15.55 -7.08 -6.31
CA PRO A 82 15.39 -8.41 -5.71
C PRO A 82 14.21 -8.45 -4.73
N ALA A 83 14.05 -7.41 -3.93
CA ALA A 83 12.98 -7.34 -2.93
C ALA A 83 11.62 -6.95 -3.54
N VAL A 84 11.61 -6.14 -4.62
CA VAL A 84 10.41 -5.95 -5.47
C VAL A 84 9.92 -7.31 -5.97
N ARG A 85 10.82 -8.13 -6.53
CA ARG A 85 10.47 -9.46 -7.03
C ARG A 85 9.89 -10.33 -5.92
N SER A 86 10.53 -10.36 -4.76
CA SER A 86 10.09 -11.15 -3.61
C SER A 86 8.69 -10.72 -3.11
N THR A 87 8.46 -9.42 -2.92
CA THR A 87 7.15 -8.90 -2.50
C THR A 87 6.07 -9.15 -3.54
N LEU A 88 6.34 -8.98 -4.83
CA LEU A 88 5.36 -9.27 -5.88
C LEU A 88 5.08 -10.77 -6.03
N SER A 89 6.07 -11.63 -5.87
CA SER A 89 5.86 -13.09 -5.82
C SER A 89 4.94 -13.47 -4.66
N LEU A 90 5.12 -12.85 -3.49
CA LEU A 90 4.21 -13.05 -2.35
C LEU A 90 2.78 -12.60 -2.70
N LEU A 91 2.59 -11.41 -3.26
CA LEU A 91 1.26 -10.94 -3.67
C LEU A 91 0.61 -11.87 -4.70
N LYS A 92 1.38 -12.37 -5.67
CA LYS A 92 0.92 -13.35 -6.67
C LYS A 92 0.43 -14.64 -6.00
N VAL A 93 1.18 -15.18 -5.04
CA VAL A 93 0.78 -16.39 -4.30
C VAL A 93 -0.48 -16.14 -3.47
N LEU A 94 -0.60 -14.99 -2.82
CA LEU A 94 -1.81 -14.62 -2.06
C LEU A 94 -3.04 -14.50 -2.97
N ASP A 95 -2.90 -13.93 -4.17
CA ASP A 95 -3.97 -13.86 -5.16
C ASP A 95 -4.36 -15.24 -5.70
N GLU A 96 -3.38 -16.07 -6.07
CA GLU A 96 -3.59 -17.43 -6.58
C GLU A 96 -4.29 -18.34 -5.56
N GLN A 97 -4.01 -18.16 -4.27
CA GLN A 97 -4.70 -18.85 -3.17
C GLN A 97 -6.07 -18.23 -2.82
N GLY A 98 -6.46 -17.14 -3.47
CA GLY A 98 -7.72 -16.43 -3.22
C GLY A 98 -7.76 -15.65 -1.92
N LEU A 99 -6.60 -15.40 -1.29
CA LEU A 99 -6.48 -14.69 -0.02
C LEU A 99 -6.41 -13.17 -0.19
N LEU A 100 -6.00 -12.70 -1.37
CA LEU A 100 -5.87 -11.27 -1.69
C LEU A 100 -6.21 -10.98 -3.15
N ARG A 101 -7.52 -10.93 -3.46
CA ARG A 101 -8.02 -10.79 -4.85
C ARG A 101 -8.34 -9.36 -5.29
N GLN A 102 -8.90 -8.57 -4.38
CA GLN A 102 -9.31 -7.20 -4.67
C GLN A 102 -8.63 -6.27 -3.68
N TYR A 103 -7.73 -5.45 -4.20
CA TYR A 103 -6.98 -4.47 -3.43
C TYR A 103 -6.48 -3.36 -4.36
N GLU A 104 -6.15 -2.23 -3.75
CA GLU A 104 -5.47 -1.12 -4.41
C GLU A 104 -4.14 -0.85 -3.72
N VAL A 105 -3.03 -0.82 -4.47
CA VAL A 105 -1.75 -0.35 -3.94
C VAL A 105 -1.74 1.17 -3.93
N VAL A 106 -1.60 1.76 -2.74
CA VAL A 106 -1.65 3.22 -2.53
C VAL A 106 -0.30 3.81 -2.13
N SER A 107 0.69 2.97 -1.85
CA SER A 107 2.06 3.39 -1.54
C SER A 107 2.99 2.23 -1.77
N ALA A 108 4.10 2.44 -2.48
CA ALA A 108 5.09 1.43 -2.76
C ALA A 108 6.49 1.92 -2.35
N TYR A 109 7.44 2.02 -3.28
CA TYR A 109 8.75 2.58 -2.97
C TYR A 109 8.64 4.05 -2.52
N ARG A 110 9.39 4.41 -1.49
CA ARG A 110 9.51 5.79 -1.02
C ARG A 110 10.99 6.18 -1.03
N ASP A 111 11.29 7.31 -1.67
CA ASP A 111 12.58 7.97 -1.48
C ASP A 111 12.78 8.30 0.02
N PRO A 112 14.01 8.22 0.57
CA PRO A 112 14.26 8.49 1.99
C PRO A 112 13.78 9.87 2.48
N SER A 113 13.87 10.92 1.66
CA SER A 113 13.40 12.26 2.02
C SER A 113 11.88 12.32 2.15
N LEU A 114 11.17 11.73 1.19
CA LEU A 114 9.71 11.60 1.22
C LEU A 114 9.25 10.72 2.38
N ASN A 115 9.92 9.59 2.63
CA ASN A 115 9.58 8.72 3.76
C ASN A 115 9.68 9.48 5.09
N ARG A 116 10.72 10.30 5.28
CA ARG A 116 10.87 11.13 6.48
C ARG A 116 9.75 12.16 6.62
N CYS A 117 9.43 12.89 5.54
CA CYS A 117 8.36 13.88 5.55
C CYS A 117 6.99 13.25 5.86
N ALA A 118 6.71 12.09 5.28
CA ALA A 118 5.48 11.33 5.53
C ALA A 118 5.44 10.61 6.89
N GLY A 119 6.35 10.95 7.83
CA GLY A 119 6.39 10.34 9.16
C GLY A 119 6.81 8.86 9.18
N GLY A 120 7.41 8.36 8.11
CA GLY A 120 7.87 6.98 8.00
C GLY A 120 9.05 6.70 8.93
N ALA A 121 9.10 5.47 9.46
CA ALA A 121 10.19 5.02 10.32
C ALA A 121 11.55 5.05 9.61
N VAL A 122 12.63 5.26 10.37
CA VAL A 122 14.02 5.28 9.85
C VAL A 122 14.36 3.98 9.11
N GLY A 123 13.94 2.82 9.64
CA GLY A 123 14.14 1.50 9.05
C GLY A 123 13.00 1.01 8.13
N SER A 124 12.19 1.93 7.59
CA SER A 124 11.01 1.61 6.77
C SER A 124 11.34 0.65 5.62
N ALA A 125 10.53 -0.40 5.46
CA ALA A 125 10.70 -1.33 4.35
C ALA A 125 10.48 -0.65 2.99
N HIS A 126 9.60 0.36 2.91
CA HIS A 126 9.37 1.13 1.68
C HIS A 126 10.64 1.76 1.09
N THR A 127 11.63 2.11 1.93
CA THR A 127 12.88 2.71 1.48
C THR A 127 13.94 1.65 1.20
N ARG A 128 14.16 0.71 2.13
CA ARG A 128 15.33 -0.18 2.14
C ARG A 128 15.14 -1.51 1.41
N ALA A 129 13.90 -2.00 1.34
CA ALA A 129 13.63 -3.38 0.92
C ALA A 129 12.33 -3.51 0.10
N PHE A 130 11.75 -2.40 -0.34
CA PHE A 130 10.45 -2.37 -0.99
C PHE A 130 9.29 -2.92 -0.12
N ALA A 131 8.18 -2.22 -0.15
CA ALA A 131 6.95 -2.64 0.52
C ALA A 131 5.77 -2.06 -0.26
N VAL A 132 4.59 -2.62 -0.03
CA VAL A 132 3.34 -2.04 -0.52
C VAL A 132 2.41 -1.78 0.66
N ASP A 133 1.74 -0.63 0.62
CA ASP A 133 0.54 -0.40 1.40
C ASP A 133 -0.66 -0.56 0.50
N ILE A 134 -1.61 -1.35 0.96
CA ILE A 134 -2.81 -1.67 0.22
C ILE A 134 -4.06 -1.20 0.96
N LEU A 135 -5.06 -0.82 0.19
CA LEU A 135 -6.44 -0.70 0.63
C LEU A 135 -7.20 -1.94 0.17
N LEU A 136 -7.96 -2.53 1.10
CA LEU A 136 -8.97 -3.52 0.76
C LEU A 136 -10.32 -2.82 0.57
N PRO A 137 -11.24 -3.41 -0.21
CA PRO A 137 -12.65 -3.02 -0.19
C PRO A 137 -13.19 -3.00 1.24
N ALA A 138 -14.11 -2.09 1.56
CA ALA A 138 -14.64 -1.92 2.91
C ALA A 138 -15.29 -3.19 3.50
N TRP A 139 -15.76 -4.10 2.64
CA TRP A 139 -16.38 -5.37 3.02
C TRP A 139 -15.39 -6.53 3.17
N ALA A 140 -14.12 -6.37 2.78
CA ALA A 140 -13.15 -7.45 2.75
C ALA A 140 -12.56 -7.73 4.14
N ASP A 141 -12.49 -9.02 4.50
CA ASP A 141 -11.87 -9.49 5.75
C ASP A 141 -10.35 -9.61 5.59
N PRO A 142 -9.52 -8.94 6.42
CA PRO A 142 -8.07 -9.08 6.39
C PRO A 142 -7.53 -10.33 7.10
N ASN A 143 -8.35 -11.08 7.86
CA ASN A 143 -7.91 -12.25 8.62
C ASN A 143 -7.29 -13.39 7.78
N PRO A 144 -7.67 -13.64 6.51
CA PRO A 144 -6.95 -14.59 5.65
C PRO A 144 -5.45 -14.28 5.53
N LEU A 145 -5.06 -13.00 5.48
CA LEU A 145 -3.65 -12.59 5.47
C LEU A 145 -2.95 -12.94 6.79
N CYS A 146 -3.62 -12.78 7.94
CA CYS A 146 -3.07 -13.20 9.23
C CYS A 146 -2.84 -14.70 9.28
N ARG A 147 -3.81 -15.51 8.85
CA ARG A 147 -3.67 -16.97 8.84
C ARG A 147 -2.51 -17.41 7.95
N PHE A 148 -2.39 -16.83 6.76
CA PHE A 148 -1.25 -17.06 5.89
C PHE A 148 0.07 -16.69 6.56
N TRP A 149 0.13 -15.50 7.18
CA TRP A 149 1.33 -15.04 7.88
C TRP A 149 1.72 -16.00 9.01
N GLN A 150 0.76 -16.47 9.81
CA GLN A 150 1.02 -17.43 10.90
C GLN A 150 1.58 -18.77 10.37
N GLN A 151 1.08 -19.26 9.24
CA GLN A 151 1.43 -20.58 8.70
C GLN A 151 2.69 -20.56 7.82
N SER A 152 2.84 -19.51 7.01
CA SER A 152 3.83 -19.43 5.93
C SER A 152 4.72 -18.18 6.01
N GLY A 153 4.40 -17.21 6.88
CA GLY A 153 5.08 -15.92 6.91
C GLY A 153 6.58 -16.01 7.21
N GLN A 154 7.01 -17.01 8.00
CA GLN A 154 8.43 -17.25 8.25
C GLN A 154 9.19 -17.63 6.97
N ALA A 155 8.63 -18.51 6.16
CA ALA A 155 9.25 -18.92 4.89
C ALA A 155 9.36 -17.75 3.88
N TRP A 156 8.43 -16.80 3.96
CA TRP A 156 8.39 -15.62 3.10
C TRP A 156 9.14 -14.40 3.65
N ASN A 157 9.70 -14.48 4.87
CA ASN A 157 10.16 -13.30 5.60
C ASN A 157 9.10 -12.17 5.61
N MET A 158 7.83 -12.55 5.77
CA MET A 158 6.71 -11.66 5.55
C MET A 158 6.56 -10.65 6.68
N GLY A 159 6.67 -9.37 6.33
CA GLY A 159 6.22 -8.26 7.15
C GLY A 159 4.75 -7.98 6.87
N LEU A 160 3.91 -8.02 7.90
CA LEU A 160 2.47 -7.73 7.80
C LEU A 160 2.03 -6.74 8.87
N GLY A 161 1.58 -5.56 8.47
CA GLY A 161 1.15 -4.51 9.39
C GLY A 161 -0.23 -3.94 9.05
N ARG A 162 -0.89 -3.29 10.02
CA ARG A 162 -2.10 -2.52 9.76
C ARG A 162 -2.04 -1.15 10.42
N TYR A 163 -2.11 -0.11 9.61
CA TYR A 163 -2.12 1.27 10.07
C TYR A 163 -3.47 1.66 10.69
N PRO A 164 -3.54 2.73 11.52
CA PRO A 164 -4.80 3.26 12.03
C PRO A 164 -5.80 3.65 10.94
N SER A 165 -5.30 4.03 9.76
CA SER A 165 -6.11 4.31 8.57
C SER A 165 -6.80 3.08 7.97
N GLY A 166 -6.49 1.87 8.44
CA GLY A 166 -6.98 0.61 7.90
C GLY A 166 -6.13 0.04 6.76
N ARG A 167 -5.17 0.81 6.22
CA ARG A 167 -4.20 0.32 5.22
C ARG A 167 -3.40 -0.85 5.76
N ILE A 168 -3.17 -1.83 4.90
CA ILE A 168 -2.37 -3.02 5.21
C ILE A 168 -1.01 -2.88 4.57
N HIS A 169 0.04 -3.04 5.36
CA HIS A 169 1.42 -3.05 4.92
C HIS A 169 1.85 -4.49 4.61
N ILE A 170 2.50 -4.72 3.47
CA ILE A 170 3.10 -6.00 3.08
C ILE A 170 4.53 -5.79 2.56
N ASP A 171 5.48 -6.57 3.09
CA ASP A 171 6.85 -6.70 2.57
C ASP A 171 7.42 -8.10 2.81
N THR A 172 8.61 -8.36 2.27
CA THR A 172 9.38 -9.59 2.51
C THR A 172 10.75 -9.30 3.15
N ALA A 173 10.83 -8.30 4.01
CA ALA A 173 12.08 -7.81 4.63
C ALA A 173 12.33 -8.36 6.04
N GLY A 174 11.47 -9.27 6.53
CA GLY A 174 11.60 -9.96 7.81
C GLY A 174 10.25 -10.45 8.35
N TYR A 175 10.23 -11.60 9.02
CA TYR A 175 9.03 -12.20 9.60
C TYR A 175 8.55 -11.46 10.87
N ARG A 176 7.65 -10.49 10.68
CA ARG A 176 7.15 -9.61 11.75
C ARG A 176 5.74 -9.12 11.46
N THR A 177 5.07 -8.71 12.53
CA THR A 177 3.76 -8.10 12.45
C THR A 177 3.61 -6.97 13.46
N TRP A 178 2.76 -5.99 13.16
CA TRP A 178 2.49 -4.83 14.01
C TRP A 178 1.12 -4.23 13.74
N GLY A 179 0.56 -3.52 14.72
CA GLY A 179 -0.71 -2.81 14.60
C GLY A 179 -0.55 -1.30 14.50
N GLY A 180 -1.63 -0.60 14.84
CA GLY A 180 -1.77 0.84 14.59
C GLY A 180 -0.78 1.74 15.34
N ASP A 181 -0.23 1.26 16.46
CA ASP A 181 0.81 1.97 17.23
C ASP A 181 2.25 1.59 16.81
N GLY A 182 2.39 0.77 15.76
CA GLY A 182 3.67 0.29 15.26
C GLY A 182 4.31 -0.84 16.07
N ARG A 183 3.62 -1.36 17.09
CA ARG A 183 4.13 -2.45 17.96
C ARG A 183 3.53 -3.79 17.57
N SER A 184 4.25 -4.87 17.86
CA SER A 184 3.76 -6.23 17.65
C SER A 184 2.55 -6.58 18.53
N ALA A 185 2.51 -6.06 19.76
CA ALA A 185 1.43 -6.31 20.71
C ALA A 185 0.06 -5.78 20.26
N SER A 186 0.04 -4.77 19.38
CA SER A 186 -1.21 -4.23 18.81
C SER A 186 -1.59 -4.89 17.48
N SER A 187 -0.83 -5.88 17.02
CA SER A 187 -1.11 -6.53 15.74
C SER A 187 -2.47 -7.23 15.76
N PHE A 188 -3.18 -7.11 14.64
CA PHE A 188 -4.38 -7.90 14.36
C PHE A 188 -4.06 -9.38 14.05
N CYS A 189 -2.78 -9.70 13.83
CA CYS A 189 -2.28 -11.06 13.68
C CYS A 189 -1.48 -11.45 14.92
N THR A 190 -2.06 -12.21 15.84
CA THR A 190 -1.30 -12.79 16.96
C THR A 190 -0.49 -13.97 16.47
N ARG A 191 0.72 -14.19 17.00
CA ARG A 191 1.43 -15.47 16.75
C ARG A 191 0.61 -16.61 17.37
N PRO A 192 0.51 -17.78 16.73
CA PRO A 192 -0.07 -18.93 17.38
C PRO A 192 0.74 -19.22 18.65
N SER A 193 0.04 -19.41 19.76
CA SER A 193 0.62 -19.87 21.03
C SER A 193 1.23 -21.26 20.90
#